data_AF-W0MPX1-F1
#
_entry.id   AF-W0MPX1-F1
#
_cell.length_a   1.000
_cell.length_b   1.000
_cell.length_c   1.000
_cell.angle_alpha   90.00
_cell.angle_beta   90.00
_cell.angle_gamma   90.00
#
_symmetry.space_group_name_H-M   'P 1'
#
loop_
_entity.id
_entity.type
_entity.pdbx_description
1 polymer ?
#
loop_
_entity_poly.entity_id
_entity_poly.type
_entity_poly.pdbx_seq_one_letter_code
_entity_poly.pdbx_strand_id
1 'polypeptide(L)'
;MIDTTSVAHFAHNTTITTVAKSTSVTNTSSRLKELTSEPAIDSATLSRLSSQLSNSAARAQARDSSLDFKSLGSLAKSISDKIAGNGYYSNRKLHDAEIPDTDDPALLERARQATSFKNGSGANPFAGLSQDQLRLIIYDEDSDFTINERNAAYSENYAQEQVWKRAICQRYVDEYNETGKSTQTLVELLAHYDQLPPIEKAQYPASYVANITSGDSSAMDIFNTLKPQYAPQEA
;
A
#
# COMPACT_ATOMS: atom_id res chain seq x y z
N MET A 1 -16.72 15.54 -29.37
CA MET A 1 -15.72 16.45 -28.77
C MET A 1 -15.44 15.91 -27.40
N ILE A 2 -14.23 15.37 -27.21
CA ILE A 2 -13.86 14.58 -26.03
C ILE A 2 -13.44 15.55 -24.93
N ASP A 3 -14.09 15.46 -23.78
CA ASP A 3 -13.79 16.25 -22.60
C ASP A 3 -12.67 15.54 -21.82
N THR A 4 -11.45 16.07 -21.90
CA THR A 4 -10.22 15.47 -21.36
C THR A 4 -10.02 15.72 -19.87
N THR A 5 -11.00 16.33 -19.20
CA THR A 5 -10.83 16.85 -17.83
C THR A 5 -11.15 15.84 -16.72
N SER A 6 -11.76 14.69 -17.04
CA SER A 6 -12.23 13.73 -16.01
C SER A 6 -11.17 12.73 -15.50
N VAL A 7 -9.98 12.68 -16.09
CA VAL A 7 -8.94 11.68 -15.74
C VAL A 7 -7.88 12.23 -14.76
N ALA A 8 -7.89 13.53 -14.45
CA ALA A 8 -6.86 14.15 -13.59
C ALA A 8 -7.18 14.13 -12.08
N HIS A 9 -8.36 13.67 -11.66
CA HIS A 9 -8.80 13.84 -10.26
C HIS A 9 -8.40 12.74 -9.27
N PHE A 10 -7.65 11.71 -9.68
CA PHE A 10 -7.23 10.62 -8.78
C PHE A 10 -5.72 10.59 -8.47
N ALA A 11 -4.93 11.55 -8.95
CA ALA A 11 -3.45 11.51 -8.84
C ALA A 11 -2.81 12.60 -7.94
N HIS A 12 -3.59 13.31 -7.12
CA HIS A 12 -3.02 14.32 -6.22
C HIS A 12 -3.47 14.11 -4.78
N ASN A 13 -2.78 13.22 -4.07
CA ASN A 13 -2.66 13.35 -2.62
C ASN A 13 -1.34 12.77 -2.08
N THR A 14 -0.23 13.12 -2.75
CA THR A 14 1.11 12.91 -2.19
C THR A 14 1.95 14.17 -2.41
N THR A 15 1.71 15.18 -1.59
CA THR A 15 2.68 16.27 -1.42
C THR A 15 2.98 16.40 0.05
N ILE A 16 4.13 15.83 0.45
CA ILE A 16 4.76 16.15 1.73
C ILE A 16 5.21 17.60 1.62
N THR A 17 4.45 18.53 2.21
CA THR A 17 4.88 19.91 2.35
C THR A 17 5.97 19.98 3.43
N THR A 18 7.18 20.28 2.99
CA THR A 18 8.31 20.69 3.84
C THR A 18 7.90 21.88 4.70
N VAL A 19 7.67 21.68 5.99
CA VAL A 19 7.38 22.78 6.93
C VAL A 19 8.68 23.50 7.26
N ALA A 20 8.84 24.68 6.68
CA ALA A 20 9.82 25.66 7.11
C ALA A 20 9.51 26.13 8.54
N LYS A 21 10.52 26.08 9.41
CA LYS A 21 10.55 26.66 10.75
C LYS A 21 10.23 28.16 10.69
N SER A 22 9.17 28.59 11.38
CA SER A 22 8.92 30.01 11.68
C SER A 22 8.53 30.17 13.14
N THR A 23 9.25 31.07 13.81
CA THR A 23 9.19 31.41 15.23
C THR A 23 8.00 32.32 15.58
N SER A 24 7.37 31.99 16.71
CA SER A 24 6.63 32.80 17.70
C SER A 24 5.85 34.06 17.31
N VAL A 25 4.55 34.09 17.65
CA VAL A 25 3.93 35.18 18.44
C VAL A 25 2.81 34.63 19.33
N THR A 26 2.83 35.03 20.60
CA THR A 26 1.88 34.78 21.69
C THR A 26 0.55 35.53 21.49
N ASN A 27 -0.60 34.92 21.76
CA ASN A 27 -1.61 35.48 22.69
C ASN A 27 -2.79 34.54 22.99
N THR A 28 -3.22 34.64 24.23
CA THR A 28 -4.22 33.88 25.00
C THR A 28 -5.67 34.19 24.62
N SER A 29 -6.57 33.18 24.62
CA SER A 29 -7.60 33.00 25.67
C SER A 29 -8.74 32.04 25.26
N SER A 30 -8.99 31.09 26.17
CA SER A 30 -10.28 30.52 26.58
C SER A 30 -11.17 29.72 25.61
N ARG A 31 -11.12 28.39 25.82
CA ARG A 31 -12.22 27.53 26.27
C ARG A 31 -13.49 27.46 25.39
N LEU A 32 -13.56 26.43 24.57
CA LEU A 32 -14.76 25.61 24.42
C LEU A 32 -14.37 24.12 24.42
N LYS A 33 -15.17 23.35 25.16
CA LYS A 33 -14.95 21.97 25.56
C LYS A 33 -15.71 21.07 24.59
N GLU A 34 -15.11 19.91 24.33
CA GLU A 34 -15.77 18.64 23.97
C GLU A 34 -16.18 18.46 22.51
N LEU A 35 -15.45 17.57 21.81
CA LEU A 35 -15.98 16.45 21.01
C LEU A 35 -14.80 15.59 20.51
N THR A 36 -14.98 14.26 20.63
CA THR A 36 -14.22 13.17 20.00
C THR A 36 -12.71 13.09 20.27
N SER A 37 -12.34 12.29 21.28
CA SER A 37 -10.98 11.74 21.39
C SER A 37 -10.77 10.66 20.32
N GLU A 38 -10.48 11.08 19.09
CA GLU A 38 -9.58 10.28 18.26
C GLU A 38 -8.22 10.20 18.97
N PRO A 39 -7.51 9.06 18.97
CA PRO A 39 -6.17 9.04 19.50
C PRO A 39 -5.35 9.95 18.60
N ALA A 40 -5.03 11.14 19.09
CA ALA A 40 -4.02 11.99 18.46
C ALA A 40 -2.76 11.15 18.40
N ILE A 41 -2.39 10.71 17.19
CA ILE A 41 -1.11 10.06 16.94
C ILE A 41 -0.06 11.06 17.43
N ASP A 42 0.61 10.75 18.53
CA ASP A 42 1.66 11.60 19.07
C ASP A 42 2.70 11.85 17.96
N SER A 43 3.19 13.09 17.84
CA SER A 43 4.20 13.47 16.85
C SER A 43 5.43 12.56 16.92
N ALA A 44 5.75 12.05 18.12
CA ALA A 44 6.83 11.09 18.30
C ALA A 44 6.49 9.72 17.68
N THR A 45 5.24 9.25 17.79
CA THR A 45 4.77 8.00 17.15
C THR A 45 4.79 8.10 15.63
N LEU A 46 4.35 9.25 15.09
CA LEU A 46 4.44 9.52 13.65
C LEU A 46 5.89 9.52 13.16
N SER A 47 6.79 10.15 13.92
CA SER A 47 8.23 10.15 13.61
C SER A 47 8.82 8.74 13.60
N ARG A 48 8.43 7.86 14.54
CA ARG A 48 8.92 6.47 14.60
C ARG A 48 8.48 5.64 13.41
N LEU A 49 7.18 5.65 13.10
CA LEU A 49 6.66 4.92 11.96
C LEU A 49 7.30 5.42 10.66
N SER A 50 7.48 6.73 10.51
CA SER A 50 8.19 7.29 9.37
C SER A 50 9.63 6.76 9.26
N SER A 51 10.38 6.68 10.36
CA SER A 51 11.73 6.11 10.37
C SER A 51 11.73 4.62 10.02
N GLN A 52 10.79 3.84 10.57
CA GLN A 52 10.65 2.41 10.25
C GLN A 52 10.38 2.23 8.75
N LEU A 53 9.44 2.99 8.19
CA LEU A 53 9.10 2.95 6.75
C LEU A 53 10.28 3.37 5.86
N SER A 54 11.05 4.40 6.24
CA SER A 54 12.26 4.78 5.49
C SER A 54 13.30 3.65 5.46
N ASN A 55 13.51 2.97 6.58
CA ASN A 55 14.41 1.81 6.64
C ASN A 55 13.88 0.63 5.81
N SER A 56 12.57 0.36 5.89
CA SER A 56 11.89 -0.63 5.05
C SER A 56 12.06 -0.33 3.56
N ALA A 57 11.97 0.95 3.16
CA ALA A 57 12.16 1.37 1.78
C ALA A 57 13.58 1.08 1.28
N ALA A 58 14.60 1.38 2.09
CA ALA A 58 15.99 1.07 1.75
C ALA A 58 16.20 -0.46 1.58
N ARG A 59 15.62 -1.27 2.46
CA ARG A 59 15.66 -2.74 2.34
C ARG A 59 14.90 -3.26 1.14
N ALA A 60 13.72 -2.71 0.85
CA ALA A 60 12.94 -3.05 -0.34
C ALA A 60 13.73 -2.76 -1.62
N GLN A 61 14.37 -1.59 -1.71
CA GLN A 61 15.24 -1.25 -2.84
C GLN A 61 16.41 -2.22 -2.97
N ALA A 62 17.09 -2.55 -1.88
CA ALA A 62 18.21 -3.49 -1.88
C ALA A 62 17.79 -4.90 -2.33
N ARG A 63 16.66 -5.41 -1.82
CA ARG A 63 16.06 -6.69 -2.22
C ARG A 63 15.72 -6.70 -3.70
N ASP A 64 14.97 -5.70 -4.16
CA ASP A 64 14.45 -5.65 -5.53
C ASP A 64 15.57 -5.41 -6.56
N SER A 65 16.70 -4.83 -6.15
CA SER A 65 17.89 -4.65 -7.01
C SER A 65 18.82 -5.88 -7.04
N SER A 66 18.74 -6.77 -6.05
CA SER A 66 19.67 -7.90 -5.90
C SER A 66 19.08 -9.25 -6.34
N LEU A 67 17.76 -9.40 -6.28
CA LEU A 67 17.08 -10.64 -6.64
C LEU A 67 16.56 -10.62 -8.08
N ASP A 68 16.66 -11.75 -8.77
CA ASP A 68 16.02 -11.91 -10.07
C ASP A 68 14.49 -12.05 -9.93
N PHE A 69 13.77 -11.89 -11.05
CA PHE A 69 12.31 -11.94 -11.10
C PHE A 69 11.73 -13.24 -10.51
N LYS A 70 12.38 -14.39 -10.76
CA LYS A 70 11.89 -15.68 -10.25
C LYS A 70 12.07 -15.79 -8.73
N SER A 71 13.20 -15.30 -8.23
CA SER A 71 13.54 -15.29 -6.82
C SER A 71 12.63 -14.32 -6.06
N LEU A 72 12.36 -13.14 -6.63
CA LEU A 72 11.35 -12.19 -6.12
C LEU A 72 9.96 -12.83 -6.01
N GLY A 73 9.51 -13.54 -7.05
CA GLY A 73 8.20 -14.19 -7.04
C GLY A 73 8.13 -15.32 -6.00
N SER A 74 9.21 -16.08 -5.86
CA SER A 74 9.32 -17.13 -4.84
C SER A 74 9.32 -16.56 -3.42
N LEU A 75 10.03 -15.45 -3.21
CA LEU A 75 10.09 -14.72 -1.95
C LEU A 75 8.71 -14.15 -1.59
N ALA A 76 8.04 -13.48 -2.53
CA ALA A 76 6.71 -12.94 -2.32
C ALA A 76 5.69 -14.01 -1.91
N LYS A 77 5.77 -15.19 -2.53
CA LYS A 77 4.93 -16.35 -2.17
C LYS A 77 5.24 -16.88 -0.76
N SER A 78 6.52 -16.98 -0.41
CA SER A 78 6.96 -17.37 0.93
C SER A 78 6.44 -16.40 2.00
N ILE A 79 6.61 -15.10 1.76
CA ILE A 79 6.11 -14.03 2.63
C ILE A 79 4.60 -14.14 2.77
N SER A 80 3.86 -14.27 1.66
CA SER A 80 2.40 -14.37 1.68
C SER A 80 1.92 -15.59 2.49
N ASP A 81 2.57 -16.74 2.36
CA ASP A 81 2.23 -17.92 3.15
C ASP A 81 2.51 -17.72 4.65
N LYS A 82 3.67 -17.13 4.98
CA LYS A 82 4.11 -16.84 6.34
C LYS A 82 3.19 -15.85 7.06
N ILE A 83 2.71 -14.82 6.36
CA ILE A 83 1.94 -13.75 6.99
C ILE A 83 0.43 -13.91 6.83
N ALA A 84 -0.09 -14.60 5.81
CA ALA A 84 -1.53 -14.67 5.55
C ALA A 84 -2.02 -16.04 5.03
N GLY A 85 -1.13 -16.97 4.71
CA GLY A 85 -1.47 -18.30 4.19
C GLY A 85 -1.47 -19.40 5.25
N ASN A 86 -1.26 -20.64 4.81
CA ASN A 86 -1.31 -21.81 5.69
C ASN A 86 -0.19 -21.76 6.74
N GLY A 87 0.99 -21.24 6.36
CA GLY A 87 2.11 -21.01 7.27
C GLY A 87 1.70 -20.13 8.46
N TYR A 88 1.01 -19.01 8.21
CA TYR A 88 0.49 -18.13 9.25
C TYR A 88 -0.47 -18.86 10.20
N TYR A 89 -1.52 -19.48 9.66
CA TYR A 89 -2.56 -20.11 10.49
C TYR A 89 -2.04 -21.28 11.31
N SER A 90 -1.09 -22.04 10.78
CA SER A 90 -0.45 -23.17 11.48
C SER A 90 0.38 -22.71 12.68
N ASN A 91 0.92 -21.48 12.63
CA ASN A 91 1.78 -20.90 13.65
C ASN A 91 1.10 -19.77 14.45
N ARG A 92 -0.23 -19.65 14.38
CA ARG A 92 -0.99 -18.55 14.99
C ARG A 92 -0.64 -18.30 16.46
N LYS A 93 -0.54 -19.36 17.27
CA LYS A 93 -0.18 -19.24 18.70
C LYS A 93 1.23 -18.65 18.91
N LEU A 94 2.17 -18.95 18.01
CA LEU A 94 3.51 -18.39 18.07
C LEU A 94 3.47 -16.90 17.72
N HIS A 95 2.74 -16.52 16.67
CA HIS A 95 2.58 -15.12 16.27
C HIS A 95 1.83 -14.28 17.31
N ASP A 96 0.82 -14.86 17.97
CA ASP A 96 0.09 -14.20 19.06
C ASP A 96 0.97 -13.95 20.30
N ALA A 97 2.03 -14.74 20.48
CA ALA A 97 2.99 -14.60 21.58
C ALA A 97 4.24 -13.78 21.21
N GLU A 98 4.35 -13.31 19.96
CA GLU A 98 5.47 -12.53 19.49
C GLU A 98 5.46 -11.13 20.14
N ILE A 99 6.60 -10.75 20.71
CA ILE A 99 6.82 -9.43 21.31
C ILE A 99 8.03 -8.83 20.61
N PRO A 100 7.94 -7.60 20.05
CA PRO A 100 9.08 -6.94 19.43
C PRO A 100 10.25 -6.80 20.42
N ASP A 101 11.48 -6.96 19.94
CA ASP A 101 12.70 -6.74 20.72
C ASP A 101 12.99 -5.24 20.86
N THR A 102 12.21 -4.56 21.70
CA THR A 102 12.30 -3.11 21.92
C THR A 102 11.72 -2.71 23.27
N ASP A 103 12.29 -1.67 23.87
CA ASP A 103 11.74 -1.00 25.06
C ASP A 103 10.78 0.15 24.69
N ASP A 104 10.54 0.40 23.40
CA ASP A 104 9.67 1.49 22.97
C ASP A 104 8.19 1.15 23.23
N PRO A 105 7.50 1.87 24.15
CA PRO A 105 6.14 1.55 24.53
C PRO A 105 5.14 1.72 23.38
N ALA A 106 5.42 2.59 22.40
CA ALA A 106 4.54 2.79 21.26
C ALA A 106 4.59 1.61 20.29
N LEU A 107 5.78 1.02 20.09
CA LEU A 107 5.95 -0.16 19.24
C LEU A 107 5.33 -1.40 19.89
N LEU A 108 5.53 -1.57 21.21
CA LEU A 108 4.90 -2.64 21.98
C LEU A 108 3.38 -2.56 21.93
N GLU A 109 2.81 -1.36 22.10
CA GLU A 109 1.35 -1.17 22.02
C GLU A 109 0.82 -1.44 20.62
N ARG A 110 1.52 -1.01 19.56
CA ARG A 110 1.11 -1.27 18.17
C ARG A 110 1.12 -2.78 17.85
N ALA A 111 2.14 -3.50 18.31
CA ALA A 111 2.19 -4.96 18.17
C ALA A 111 1.03 -5.63 18.92
N ARG A 112 0.72 -5.18 20.14
CA ARG A 112 -0.46 -5.64 20.90
C ARG A 112 -1.77 -5.37 20.16
N GLN A 113 -1.93 -4.19 19.55
CA GLN A 113 -3.09 -3.84 18.75
C GLN A 113 -3.22 -4.71 17.50
N ALA A 114 -2.12 -4.97 16.79
CA ALA A 114 -2.12 -5.86 15.64
C ALA A 114 -2.56 -7.28 16.03
N THR A 115 -2.02 -7.84 17.12
CA THR A 115 -2.44 -9.14 17.65
C THR A 115 -3.91 -9.15 18.07
N SER A 116 -4.39 -8.10 18.74
CA SER A 116 -5.80 -7.93 19.09
C SER A 116 -6.68 -7.96 17.83
N PHE A 117 -6.32 -7.18 16.81
CA PHE A 117 -7.04 -7.09 15.53
C PHE A 117 -7.10 -8.45 14.83
N LYS A 118 -5.98 -9.18 14.78
CA LYS A 118 -5.92 -10.52 14.19
C LYS A 118 -6.77 -11.55 14.93
N ASN A 119 -6.98 -11.35 16.23
CA ASN A 119 -7.88 -12.15 17.04
C ASN A 119 -9.36 -11.69 16.98
N GLY A 120 -9.69 -10.76 16.08
CA GLY A 120 -11.06 -10.30 15.85
C GLY A 120 -11.53 -9.18 16.78
N SER A 121 -10.59 -8.48 17.43
CA SER A 121 -10.89 -7.42 18.40
C SER A 121 -10.08 -6.14 18.14
N GLY A 122 -10.72 -4.98 18.21
CA GLY A 122 -10.05 -3.70 17.95
C GLY A 122 -9.84 -3.40 16.47
N ALA A 123 -9.32 -2.21 16.20
CA ALA A 123 -9.09 -1.70 14.84
C ALA A 123 -7.74 -2.16 14.30
N ASN A 124 -7.61 -2.19 12.97
CA ASN A 124 -6.32 -2.40 12.32
C ASN A 124 -5.41 -1.19 12.62
N PRO A 125 -4.23 -1.39 13.25
CA PRO A 125 -3.33 -0.28 13.59
C PRO A 125 -2.72 0.43 12.37
N PHE A 126 -2.86 -0.13 11.16
CA PHE A 126 -2.37 0.44 9.91
C PHE A 126 -3.48 0.97 9.00
N ALA A 127 -4.72 1.06 9.51
CA ALA A 127 -5.83 1.62 8.76
C ALA A 127 -5.50 3.04 8.27
N GLY A 128 -5.77 3.31 6.99
CA GLY A 128 -5.53 4.62 6.38
C GLY A 128 -4.10 4.88 5.87
N LEU A 129 -3.16 3.94 6.06
CA LEU A 129 -1.87 4.01 5.34
C LEU A 129 -2.08 3.78 3.83
N SER A 130 -1.21 4.37 3.02
CA SER A 130 -1.22 4.13 1.57
C SER A 130 -0.75 2.71 1.23
N GLN A 131 -1.17 2.18 0.07
CA GLN A 131 -0.71 0.86 -0.40
C GLN A 131 0.83 0.76 -0.43
N ASP A 132 1.53 1.82 -0.82
CA ASP A 132 3.01 1.83 -0.82
C ASP A 132 3.60 1.72 0.58
N GLN A 133 3.05 2.43 1.57
CA GLN A 133 3.48 2.30 2.96
C GLN A 133 3.15 0.90 3.52
N LEU A 134 1.98 0.35 3.17
CA LEU A 134 1.59 -0.99 3.58
C LEU A 134 2.51 -2.05 2.97
N ARG A 135 2.88 -1.93 1.69
CA ARG A 135 3.84 -2.82 1.00
C ARG A 135 5.20 -2.82 1.68
N LEU A 136 5.67 -1.66 2.14
CA LEU A 136 6.91 -1.56 2.90
C LEU A 136 6.85 -2.38 4.19
N ILE A 137 5.72 -2.44 4.89
CA ILE A 137 5.56 -3.28 6.08
C ILE A 137 5.42 -4.75 5.68
N ILE A 138 4.58 -5.05 4.68
CA ILE A 138 4.24 -6.41 4.25
C ILE A 138 5.48 -7.20 3.84
N TYR A 139 6.39 -6.63 3.05
CA TYR A 139 7.53 -7.35 2.48
C TYR A 139 8.84 -7.20 3.26
N ASP A 140 8.82 -6.59 4.44
CA ASP A 140 10.01 -6.35 5.22
C ASP A 140 10.28 -7.48 6.22
N GLU A 141 11.05 -8.47 5.78
CA GLU A 141 11.39 -9.64 6.58
C GLU A 141 12.43 -9.38 7.66
N ASP A 142 13.20 -8.30 7.53
CA ASP A 142 14.33 -7.95 8.41
C ASP A 142 14.00 -6.72 9.29
N SER A 143 12.73 -6.57 9.66
CA SER A 143 12.25 -5.46 10.48
C SER A 143 11.76 -5.88 11.85
N ASP A 144 11.57 -4.88 12.70
CA ASP A 144 10.96 -5.01 14.03
C ASP A 144 9.43 -5.16 13.96
N PHE A 145 8.84 -5.28 12.76
CA PHE A 145 7.41 -5.58 12.63
C PHE A 145 7.17 -7.06 12.91
N THR A 146 6.33 -7.35 13.89
CA THR A 146 5.86 -8.70 14.17
C THR A 146 5.08 -9.29 12.99
N ILE A 147 4.92 -10.62 12.96
CA ILE A 147 4.10 -11.28 11.94
C ILE A 147 2.64 -10.82 11.99
N ASN A 148 2.11 -10.56 13.18
CA ASN A 148 0.75 -10.02 13.31
C ASN A 148 0.64 -8.58 12.80
N GLU A 149 1.67 -7.73 12.96
CA GLU A 149 1.71 -6.41 12.32
C GLU A 149 1.75 -6.51 10.79
N ARG A 150 2.61 -7.36 10.24
CA ARG A 150 2.70 -7.58 8.79
C ARG A 150 1.40 -8.16 8.21
N ASN A 151 0.73 -9.05 8.94
CA ASN A 151 -0.60 -9.53 8.56
C ASN A 151 -1.66 -8.41 8.62
N ALA A 152 -1.63 -7.56 9.65
CA ALA A 152 -2.54 -6.42 9.74
C ALA A 152 -2.36 -5.46 8.55
N ALA A 153 -1.11 -5.15 8.19
CA ALA A 153 -0.81 -4.36 6.99
C ALA A 153 -1.29 -5.06 5.70
N TYR A 154 -1.08 -6.37 5.57
CA TYR A 154 -1.62 -7.17 4.46
C TYR A 154 -3.14 -7.09 4.36
N SER A 155 -3.83 -7.17 5.50
CA SER A 155 -5.31 -7.12 5.57
C SER A 155 -5.85 -5.77 5.10
N GLU A 156 -5.21 -4.67 5.48
CA GLU A 156 -5.55 -3.32 5.00
C GLU A 156 -5.29 -3.19 3.50
N ASN A 157 -4.10 -3.58 3.04
CA ASN A 157 -3.74 -3.49 1.63
C ASN A 157 -4.69 -4.32 0.76
N TYR A 158 -5.05 -5.52 1.22
CA TYR A 158 -6.03 -6.37 0.56
C TYR A 158 -7.41 -5.70 0.53
N ALA A 159 -7.87 -5.08 1.61
CA ALA A 159 -9.16 -4.40 1.63
C ALA A 159 -9.21 -3.25 0.61
N GLN A 160 -8.17 -2.41 0.55
CA GLN A 160 -8.05 -1.32 -0.43
C GLN A 160 -8.04 -1.87 -1.86
N GLU A 161 -7.24 -2.91 -2.11
CA GLU A 161 -7.13 -3.56 -3.41
C GLU A 161 -8.46 -4.19 -3.88
N GLN A 162 -9.25 -4.77 -2.96
CA GLN A 162 -10.56 -5.32 -3.29
C GLN A 162 -11.58 -4.23 -3.63
N VAL A 163 -11.48 -3.04 -3.05
CA VAL A 163 -12.32 -1.89 -3.44
C VAL A 163 -11.97 -1.47 -4.87
N TRP A 164 -10.69 -1.28 -5.16
CA TRP A 164 -10.22 -0.92 -6.50
C TRP A 164 -10.61 -1.96 -7.55
N LYS A 165 -10.39 -3.26 -7.29
CA LYS A 165 -10.77 -4.36 -8.19
C LYS A 165 -12.26 -4.36 -8.54
N ARG A 166 -13.14 -4.14 -7.56
CA ARG A 166 -14.58 -4.07 -7.81
C ARG A 166 -14.94 -2.89 -8.70
N ALA A 167 -14.34 -1.72 -8.46
CA ALA A 167 -14.56 -0.53 -9.27
C ALA A 167 -14.09 -0.75 -10.72
N ILE A 168 -12.92 -1.36 -10.91
CA ILE A 168 -12.38 -1.68 -12.24
C ILE A 168 -13.25 -2.70 -12.98
N CYS A 169 -13.72 -3.76 -12.31
CA CYS A 169 -14.62 -4.74 -12.93
C CYS A 169 -15.94 -4.09 -13.37
N GLN A 170 -16.50 -3.21 -12.55
CA GLN A 170 -17.72 -2.47 -12.89
C GLN A 170 -17.47 -1.55 -14.10
N ARG A 171 -16.39 -0.77 -14.06
CA ARG A 171 -16.01 0.14 -15.15
C ARG A 171 -15.78 -0.59 -16.47
N TYR A 172 -15.17 -1.77 -16.43
CA TYR A 172 -14.95 -2.60 -17.62
C TYR A 172 -16.27 -2.93 -18.32
N VAL A 173 -17.29 -3.32 -17.56
CA VAL A 173 -18.63 -3.65 -18.07
C VAL A 173 -19.35 -2.40 -18.57
N ASP A 174 -19.29 -1.31 -17.82
CA ASP A 174 -19.97 -0.06 -18.18
C ASP A 174 -19.39 0.54 -19.47
N GLU A 175 -18.06 0.64 -19.58
CA GLU A 175 -17.39 1.15 -20.78
C GLU A 175 -17.73 0.30 -22.01
N TYR A 176 -17.80 -1.03 -21.85
CA TYR A 176 -18.20 -1.93 -22.92
C TYR A 176 -19.63 -1.68 -23.38
N ASN A 177 -20.57 -1.52 -22.44
CA ASN A 177 -21.97 -1.27 -22.75
C ASN A 177 -22.18 0.08 -23.44
N GLU A 178 -21.37 1.08 -23.11
CA GLU A 178 -21.46 2.43 -23.68
C GLU A 178 -20.78 2.56 -25.05
N THR A 179 -19.62 1.92 -25.23
CA THR A 179 -18.74 2.17 -26.39
C THR A 179 -18.52 0.96 -27.30
N GLY A 180 -18.91 -0.24 -26.84
CA GLY A 180 -18.61 -1.51 -27.48
C GLY A 180 -17.18 -2.03 -27.22
N LYS A 181 -16.39 -1.34 -26.39
CA LYS A 181 -15.02 -1.69 -26.00
C LYS A 181 -14.73 -1.29 -24.55
N SER A 182 -13.66 -1.82 -23.96
CA SER A 182 -13.20 -1.44 -22.61
C SER A 182 -11.77 -0.91 -22.62
N THR A 183 -11.38 -0.25 -23.71
CA THR A 183 -9.98 0.14 -23.99
C THR A 183 -9.40 1.00 -22.87
N GLN A 184 -10.14 1.96 -22.35
CA GLN A 184 -9.69 2.85 -21.27
C GLN A 184 -9.51 2.08 -19.96
N THR A 185 -10.40 1.14 -19.66
CA THR A 185 -10.26 0.29 -18.48
C THR A 185 -9.02 -0.59 -18.60
N LEU A 186 -8.74 -1.16 -19.79
CA LEU A 186 -7.51 -1.91 -20.03
C LEU A 186 -6.24 -1.06 -19.84
N VAL A 187 -6.26 0.22 -20.25
CA VAL A 187 -5.16 1.17 -19.98
C VAL A 187 -4.96 1.38 -18.47
N GLU A 188 -6.03 1.50 -17.69
CA GLU A 188 -5.95 1.62 -16.23
C GLU A 188 -5.38 0.35 -15.57
N LEU A 189 -5.74 -0.84 -16.04
CA LEU A 189 -5.13 -2.10 -15.56
C LEU A 189 -3.63 -2.13 -15.85
N LEU A 190 -3.19 -1.69 -17.03
CA LEU A 190 -1.78 -1.61 -17.39
C LEU A 190 -1.03 -0.60 -16.50
N ALA A 191 -1.63 0.56 -16.25
CA ALA A 191 -1.06 1.57 -15.36
C ALA A 191 -0.90 1.05 -13.93
N HIS A 192 -1.94 0.40 -13.38
CA HIS A 192 -1.86 -0.22 -12.06
C HIS A 192 -0.76 -1.28 -11.99
N TYR A 193 -0.65 -2.15 -13.01
CA TYR A 193 0.43 -3.14 -13.07
C TYR A 193 1.82 -2.51 -13.17
N ASP A 194 1.99 -1.43 -13.95
CA ASP A 194 3.28 -0.74 -14.11
C ASP A 194 3.74 -0.05 -12.82
N GLN A 195 2.82 0.33 -11.94
CA GLN A 195 3.11 0.93 -10.63
C GLN A 195 3.48 -0.10 -9.55
N LEU A 196 3.27 -1.40 -9.78
CA LEU A 196 3.62 -2.42 -8.79
C LEU A 196 5.16 -2.48 -8.56
N PRO A 197 5.61 -2.67 -7.30
CA PRO A 197 7.02 -2.92 -7.04
C PRO A 197 7.48 -4.23 -7.69
N PRO A 198 8.79 -4.40 -7.99
CA PRO A 198 9.32 -5.60 -8.61
C PRO A 198 8.90 -6.92 -7.93
N ILE A 199 8.86 -6.97 -6.60
CA ILE A 199 8.41 -8.15 -5.85
C ILE A 199 6.94 -8.52 -6.11
N GLU A 200 6.08 -7.55 -6.40
CA GLU A 200 4.67 -7.79 -6.75
C GLU A 200 4.51 -8.16 -8.21
N LYS A 201 5.20 -7.46 -9.13
CA LYS A 201 5.22 -7.83 -10.56
C LYS A 201 5.68 -9.27 -10.76
N ALA A 202 6.66 -9.72 -9.96
CA ALA A 202 7.20 -11.06 -9.98
C ALA A 202 6.20 -12.19 -9.69
N GLN A 203 5.02 -11.87 -9.14
CA GLN A 203 3.97 -12.84 -8.86
C GLN A 203 3.07 -13.12 -10.08
N TYR A 204 3.16 -12.28 -11.13
CA TYR A 204 2.37 -12.42 -12.34
C TYR A 204 3.10 -13.27 -13.39
N PRO A 205 2.36 -14.03 -14.22
CA PRO A 205 2.98 -14.75 -15.33
C PRO A 205 3.57 -13.76 -16.35
N ALA A 206 4.60 -14.18 -17.07
CA ALA A 206 5.21 -13.36 -18.13
C ALA A 206 4.20 -12.94 -19.22
N SER A 207 3.12 -13.70 -19.41
CA SER A 207 2.03 -13.39 -20.34
C SER A 207 0.99 -12.40 -19.79
N TYR A 208 1.13 -11.90 -18.56
CA TYR A 208 0.08 -11.10 -17.91
C TYR A 208 -0.33 -9.86 -18.71
N VAL A 209 0.65 -9.05 -19.13
CA VAL A 209 0.38 -7.84 -19.96
C VAL A 209 -0.27 -8.22 -21.29
N ALA A 210 0.22 -9.27 -21.95
CA ALA A 210 -0.37 -9.75 -23.20
C ALA A 210 -1.81 -10.26 -23.01
N ASN A 211 -2.11 -10.86 -21.86
CA ASN A 211 -3.46 -11.32 -21.53
C ASN A 211 -4.41 -10.14 -21.32
N ILE A 212 -3.98 -9.08 -20.62
CA ILE A 212 -4.78 -7.85 -20.43
C ILE A 212 -5.22 -7.29 -21.79
N THR A 213 -4.29 -7.16 -22.74
CA THR A 213 -4.57 -6.50 -24.03
C THR A 213 -5.02 -7.46 -25.12
N SER A 214 -5.25 -8.74 -24.81
CA SER A 214 -5.57 -9.76 -25.83
C SER A 214 -6.86 -9.47 -26.60
N GLY A 215 -7.85 -8.83 -25.95
CA GLY A 215 -9.11 -8.43 -26.58
C GLY A 215 -9.08 -7.06 -27.27
N ASP A 216 -8.07 -6.23 -27.00
CA ASP A 216 -7.90 -4.92 -27.62
C ASP A 216 -6.44 -4.45 -27.49
N SER A 217 -5.66 -4.63 -28.56
CA SER A 217 -4.25 -4.25 -28.58
C SER A 217 -4.02 -2.74 -28.52
N SER A 218 -5.01 -1.92 -28.89
CA SER A 218 -4.87 -0.46 -28.88
C SER A 218 -4.68 0.12 -27.47
N ALA A 219 -5.10 -0.61 -26.43
CA ALA A 219 -4.86 -0.24 -25.05
C ALA A 219 -3.35 -0.15 -24.73
N MET A 220 -2.52 -1.02 -25.30
CA MET A 220 -1.07 -0.96 -25.09
C MET A 220 -0.46 0.27 -25.74
N ASP A 221 -0.88 0.61 -26.96
CA ASP A 221 -0.39 1.78 -27.69
C ASP A 221 -0.77 3.08 -26.97
N ILE A 222 -2.01 3.16 -26.47
CA ILE A 222 -2.48 4.28 -25.66
C ILE A 222 -1.68 4.36 -24.36
N PHE A 223 -1.52 3.25 -23.64
CA PHE A 223 -0.74 3.21 -22.41
C PHE A 223 0.70 3.69 -22.62
N ASN A 224 1.39 3.20 -23.66
CA ASN A 224 2.75 3.63 -23.97
C ASN A 224 2.84 5.12 -24.32
N THR A 225 1.80 5.67 -24.96
CA THR A 225 1.71 7.10 -25.27
C THR A 225 1.53 7.96 -24.02
N LEU A 226 0.76 7.46 -23.05
CA LEU A 226 0.46 8.16 -21.79
C LEU A 226 1.52 7.91 -20.70
N LYS A 227 2.31 6.84 -20.79
CA LYS A 227 3.32 6.44 -19.80
C LYS A 227 4.24 7.59 -19.33
N PRO A 228 4.73 8.51 -20.20
CA PRO A 228 5.54 9.63 -19.75
C PRO A 228 4.83 10.57 -18.74
N GLN A 229 3.50 10.58 -18.71
CA GLN A 229 2.69 11.40 -17.81
C GLN A 229 2.48 10.74 -16.42
N TYR A 230 2.76 9.44 -16.30
CA TYR A 230 2.66 8.67 -15.06
C TYR A 230 4.00 8.43 -14.37
N ALA A 231 5.12 8.88 -14.98
CA ALA A 231 6.42 8.84 -14.33
C ALA A 231 6.43 9.83 -13.14
N PRO A 232 6.94 9.43 -11.95
CA PRO A 232 7.18 10.40 -10.90
C PRO A 232 8.13 11.48 -11.45
N GLN A 233 7.68 12.74 -11.44
CA GLN A 233 8.53 13.86 -11.80
C GLN A 233 9.74 13.87 -10.86
N GLU A 234 10.93 13.62 -11.42
CA GLU A 234 12.19 13.87 -10.71
C GLU A 234 12.22 15.36 -10.32
N ALA A 235 12.24 15.62 -9.01
CA ALA A 235 12.49 16.93 -8.42
C ALA A 235 13.86 16.92 -7.73
#